data_AF-A0A3S0DP53-F1
#
_entry.id   AF-A0A3S0DP53-F1
#
_cell.length_a   1.000
_cell.length_b   1.000
_cell.length_c   1.000
_cell.angle_alpha   90.00
_cell.angle_beta   90.00
_cell.angle_gamma   90.00
#
_symmetry.space_group_name_H-M   'P 1'
#
loop_
_entity.id
_entity.type
_entity.pdbx_description
1 polymer ?
#
loop_
_entity_poly.entity_id
_entity_poly.type
_entity_poly.pdbx_seq_one_letter_code
_entity_poly.pdbx_strand_id
1 'polypeptide(L)' 'MDPQTVDEDLRLVRKSYLLKYVLPVSKATFNRWLATGRFPSGVLLSDRIRVWSLQEVKQWLASNLSGEG' A
#
# COMPACT_ATOMS: atom_id res chain seq x y z
N MET A 1 -21.19 0.27 15.17
CA MET A 1 -19.94 0.90 14.71
C MET A 1 -18.91 0.65 15.77
N ASP A 2 -17.96 -0.25 15.51
CA ASP A 2 -16.92 -0.57 16.46
C ASP A 2 -15.84 0.53 16.40
N PRO A 3 -15.54 1.24 17.51
CA PRO A 3 -14.63 2.38 17.50
C PRO A 3 -13.19 2.00 17.14
N GLN A 4 -12.83 0.71 17.16
CA GLN A 4 -11.51 0.24 16.74
C GLN A 4 -11.33 0.19 15.22
N THR A 5 -12.42 0.08 14.45
CA THR A 5 -12.34 -0.05 12.98
C THR A 5 -12.05 1.29 12.29
N VAL A 6 -12.45 2.41 12.89
CA VAL A 6 -12.23 3.75 12.31
C VAL A 6 -10.76 4.18 12.37
N ASP A 7 -10.01 3.74 13.39
CA ASP A 7 -8.58 4.07 13.55
C ASP A 7 -7.70 3.44 12.47
N GLU A 8 -8.01 2.22 12.04
CA GLU A 8 -7.19 1.50 11.05
C GLU A 8 -7.28 2.11 9.64
N ASP A 9 -8.42 2.65 9.25
CA ASP A 9 -8.61 3.32 7.96
C ASP A 9 -7.74 4.59 7.84
N LEU A 10 -7.46 5.25 8.97
CA LEU A 10 -6.63 6.46 9.02
C LEU A 10 -5.13 6.19 9.09
N ARG A 11 -4.69 4.93 9.28
CA ARG A 11 -3.26 4.60 9.34
C ARG A 11 -2.63 4.70 7.97
N LEU A 12 -1.76 5.69 7.80
CA LEU A 12 -1.05 5.93 6.55
C LEU A 12 0.33 5.27 6.55
N VAL A 13 0.64 4.51 5.51
CA VAL A 13 1.95 3.88 5.30
C VAL A 13 2.72 4.56 4.18
N ARG A 14 4.01 4.80 4.40
CA ARG A 14 4.92 5.38 3.40
C ARG A 14 5.49 4.30 2.49
N LYS A 15 5.89 4.72 1.28
CA LYS A 15 6.58 3.85 0.31
C LYS A 15 7.78 3.11 0.90
N SER A 16 8.60 3.77 1.73
CA SER A 16 9.78 3.15 2.34
C SER A 16 9.41 2.00 3.26
N TYR A 17 8.31 2.12 4.00
CA TYR A 17 7.80 1.04 4.85
C TYR A 17 7.32 -0.13 4.00
N LEU A 18 6.53 0.15 2.96
CA LEU A 18 6.05 -0.87 2.03
C LEU A 18 7.20 -1.68 1.42
N LEU A 19 8.22 -1.01 0.89
CA LEU A 19 9.37 -1.68 0.26
C LEU A 19 10.25 -2.45 1.24
N LYS A 20 10.34 -2.01 2.50
CA LYS A 20 11.23 -2.61 3.48
C LYS A 20 10.61 -3.79 4.22
N TYR A 21 9.29 -3.76 4.45
CA TYR A 21 8.64 -4.68 5.38
C TYR A 21 7.42 -5.42 4.81
N VAL A 22 6.83 -4.95 3.70
CA VAL A 22 5.55 -5.46 3.23
C VAL A 22 5.67 -6.16 1.87
N LEU A 23 6.39 -5.54 0.94
CA LEU A 23 6.47 -5.99 -0.44
C LEU A 23 7.90 -6.48 -0.74
N PRO A 24 8.09 -7.76 -1.10
CA PRO A 24 9.41 -8.32 -1.43
C PRO A 24 9.84 -7.93 -2.85
N VAL A 25 9.77 -6.64 -3.20
CA VAL A 25 10.09 -6.14 -4.54
C VAL A 25 11.00 -4.92 -4.48
N SER A 26 11.76 -4.73 -5.55
CA SER A 26 12.61 -3.55 -5.69
C SER A 26 11.78 -2.27 -5.85
N LYS A 27 12.39 -1.11 -5.55
CA LYS A 27 11.81 0.22 -5.81
C LYS A 27 11.41 0.39 -7.28
N ALA A 28 12.19 -0.15 -8.22
CA ALA A 28 11.92 -0.05 -9.66
C ALA A 28 10.67 -0.85 -10.04
N THR A 29 10.55 -2.08 -9.53
CA THR A 29 9.36 -2.93 -9.72
C THR A 29 8.12 -2.28 -9.13
N PHE A 30 8.21 -1.73 -7.93
CA PHE A 30 7.10 -1.02 -7.30
C PHE A 30 6.67 0.21 -8.11
N ASN A 31 7.62 1.02 -8.60
CA ASN A 31 7.31 2.15 -9.48
C ASN A 31 6.61 1.71 -10.77
N ARG A 32 7.05 0.60 -11.37
CA ARG A 32 6.37 0.02 -12.53
C ARG A 32 4.94 -0.39 -12.17
N TRP A 33 4.72 -1.01 -11.01
CA TRP A 33 3.37 -1.38 -10.56
C TRP A 33 2.46 -0.17 -10.37
N LEU A 34 2.98 0.94 -9.85
CA LEU A 34 2.24 2.20 -9.79
C LEU A 34 1.90 2.72 -11.19
N ALA A 35 2.86 2.69 -12.11
CA ALA A 35 2.68 3.18 -13.48
C ALA A 35 1.70 2.31 -14.30
N THR A 36 1.68 1.00 -14.06
CA THR A 36 0.78 0.06 -14.75
C THR A 36 -0.55 -0.16 -14.02
N GLY A 37 -0.79 0.54 -12.90
CA GLY A 37 -2.00 0.35 -12.09
C GLY A 37 -2.11 -1.01 -11.39
N ARG A 38 -1.01 -1.77 -11.30
CA ARG A 38 -0.98 -3.07 -10.61
C ARG A 38 -1.04 -2.93 -9.10
N PHE A 39 -0.46 -1.85 -8.56
CA PHE A 39 -0.55 -1.49 -7.14
C PHE A 39 -1.32 -0.17 -7.02
N PRO A 40 -2.07 0.07 -5.93
CA PRO A 40 -2.82 1.31 -5.76
C PRO A 40 -1.92 2.53 -5.89
N SER A 41 -2.44 3.61 -6.47
CA SER A 41 -1.63 4.81 -6.70
C SER A 41 -1.28 5.53 -5.40
N GLY A 42 -2.09 5.39 -4.36
CA GLY A 42 -1.93 6.10 -3.09
C GLY A 42 -2.15 7.62 -3.22
N VAL A 43 -2.14 8.30 -2.08
CA VAL A 43 -2.41 9.74 -1.95
C VAL A 43 -1.11 10.51 -1.74
N LEU A 44 -1.01 11.70 -2.34
CA LEU A 44 0.08 12.63 -2.05
C LEU A 44 -0.25 13.42 -0.78
N LEU A 45 0.58 13.27 0.26
CA LEU A 45 0.51 14.07 1.50
C LEU A 45 1.26 15.41 1.34
N SER A 46 2.23 15.44 0.43
CA SER A 46 2.97 16.64 -0.01
C SER A 46 3.54 16.38 -1.41
N ASP A 47 4.21 17.36 -1.99
CA ASP A 47 4.85 17.27 -3.32
C ASP A 47 5.75 16.05 -3.53
N ARG A 48 6.30 15.49 -2.45
CA ARG A 48 7.26 14.36 -2.50
C ARG A 48 6.80 13.11 -1.75
N ILE A 49 5.85 13.23 -0.84
CA ILE A 49 5.47 12.13 0.05
C ILE A 49 4.16 11.53 -0.43
N ARG A 50 4.26 10.29 -0.91
CA ARG A 50 3.13 9.45 -1.26
C ARG A 50 2.89 8.43 -0.15
N VAL A 51 1.62 8.27 0.22
CA VAL A 51 1.15 7.40 1.29
C VAL A 51 -0.04 6.58 0.83
N TRP A 52 -0.27 5.45 1.48
CA TRP A 52 -1.41 4.57 1.25
C TRP A 52 -2.11 4.35 2.58
N SER A 53 -3.42 4.13 2.59
CA SER A 53 -4.07 3.65 3.81
C SER A 53 -3.66 2.21 4.07
N LEU A 54 -3.55 1.84 5.34
CA LEU A 54 -3.23 0.46 5.73
C LEU A 54 -4.29 -0.51 5.20
N GLN A 55 -5.55 -0.09 5.19
CA GLN A 55 -6.67 -0.84 4.64
C GLN A 55 -6.51 -1.14 3.15
N GLU A 56 -6.22 -0.13 2.34
CA GLU A 56 -6.03 -0.29 0.89
C GLU A 56 -4.89 -1.28 0.59
N VAL A 57 -3.79 -1.17 1.34
CA VAL A 57 -2.66 -2.10 1.22
C VAL A 57 -3.08 -3.52 1.61
N LYS A 58 -3.76 -3.70 2.75
CA LYS A 58 -4.24 -5.03 3.19
C LYS A 58 -5.17 -5.66 2.15
N GLN A 59 -6.12 -4.91 1.61
CA GLN A 59 -7.05 -5.37 0.57
C GLN A 59 -6.30 -5.79 -0.69
N TRP A 60 -5.30 -5.02 -1.10
CA TRP A 60 -4.46 -5.36 -2.24
C TRP A 60 -3.68 -6.65 -2.00
N LEU A 61 -3.06 -6.81 -0.82
CA LEU A 61 -2.33 -8.02 -0.45
C LEU A 61 -3.25 -9.25 -0.47
N ALA A 62 -4.44 -9.16 0.13
CA ALA A 62 -5.42 -10.24 0.10
C ALA A 62 -5.85 -10.62 -1.32
N SER A 63 -5.94 -9.64 -2.22
CA SER A 63 -6.37 -9.88 -3.61
C SER A 63 -5.24 -10.41 -4.52
N ASN A 64 -3.97 -10.14 -4.18
CA ASN A 64 -2.83 -10.36 -5.09
C ASN A 64 -1.75 -11.31 -4.55
N LEU A 65 -1.74 -11.60 -3.25
CA LEU A 65 -0.81 -12.54 -2.60
C LEU A 65 -1.48 -13.81 -2.08
N SER A 66 -2.81 -13.86 -1.98
CA SER A 66 -3.54 -15.10 -1.64
C SER A 66 -3.66 -16.10 -2.80
N GLY A 67 -2.75 -16.01 -3.79
CA GLY A 67 -2.50 -17.06 -4.77
C GLY A 67 -1.19 -17.77 -4.44
N GLU A 68 -1.28 -18.79 -3.57
CA GLU A 68 -0.41 -19.95 -3.73
C GLU A 68 -0.69 -20.51 -5.13
N GLY A 69 0.31 -20.42 -6.00
CA GLY A 69 0.43 -21.21 -7.22
C GLY A 69 1.66 -22.09 -7.10
#